data_AF-A0A2D5GAI6-F1
#
_entry.id   AF-A0A2D5GAI6-F1
#
_cell.length_a   1.000
_cell.length_b   1.000
_cell.length_c   1.000
_cell.angle_alpha   90.00
_cell.angle_beta   90.00
_cell.angle_gamma   90.00
#
_symmetry.space_group_name_H-M   'P 1'
#
loop_
_entity.id
_entity.type
_entity.pdbx_description
1 polymer ?
#
loop_
_entity_poly.entity_id
_entity_poly.type
_entity_poly.pdbx_seq_one_letter_code
_entity_poly.pdbx_strand_id
1 'polypeptide(L)'
;MVIVSIAHTLLNCSPLNRTCSTQMFALGFQRLLLSISLILTLVFSAQALAAIEVTVDRTQLAENESLTLFIRSDDVISLEQPDLRDLSVDFEILTQQVRTNIQIINGQNRSEKLWEITLLPKRNGELTIPAITLDGEKSEPITLQVSSAPVNSEESADVFLDSEIDQEGSIYVQQQLIYTLRLYYATSISDHGLTDLELEDALQLQLGNRRDYEARVSGRLYNVAEWRFAIYPQKSGVLSFPAQTFSGRIRQQNRYSLGGLKHIRIQSPEHSINVKPIPDSFPQGHTWLPANKLTLSEQWSGDFSQWQAGSPLTRTLQLKAEGLTAAQLPPLKLSLPDQVRQYPEQPTQEDTMLDGGILGQQSLNIALIPTRPGTLTLPEISIPWWNVEKDQLEYVNLNSLQLSIQADPNQVETQPAPPVAAATSQATPVIQTQFSAGYWPHITAAISAVSLFLIALLWRQQQQIKRLGHLLTEQKSPLSAKNQGLQQEQDIFRKAMTTACQQNDAEKAWQIWQQWKQLETPQLPPGLDIAFTQAINELQAVLYGPQANAKSWQGKELAKIVKQIKPEKETKPLGLAPLYPQ
;
A
#
# COMPACT_ATOMS: atom_id res chain seq x y z
N MET A 1 -30.51 -24.10 -71.54
CA MET A 1 -31.19 -25.14 -72.35
C MET A 1 -32.68 -25.04 -72.06
N VAL A 2 -33.27 -23.87 -72.33
CA VAL A 2 -34.10 -23.51 -73.50
C VAL A 2 -35.34 -24.41 -73.63
N ILE A 3 -36.45 -23.80 -73.23
CA ILE A 3 -37.84 -24.22 -73.33
C ILE A 3 -38.26 -24.27 -74.81
N VAL A 4 -38.67 -25.44 -75.30
CA VAL A 4 -39.29 -25.73 -76.61
C VAL A 4 -40.16 -26.97 -76.35
N SER A 5 -41.42 -27.17 -76.74
CA SER A 5 -42.28 -26.58 -77.76
C SER A 5 -43.74 -26.83 -77.37
N ILE A 6 -44.63 -25.90 -77.73
CA ILE A 6 -46.09 -26.07 -77.70
C ILE A 6 -46.58 -26.40 -79.12
N ALA A 7 -47.53 -27.34 -79.18
CA ALA A 7 -48.56 -27.57 -80.19
C ALA A 7 -48.19 -27.90 -81.64
N HIS A 8 -48.61 -29.11 -82.08
CA HIS A 8 -49.40 -29.28 -83.31
C HIS A 8 -49.99 -30.70 -83.39
N THR A 9 -51.30 -30.85 -83.20
CA THR A 9 -52.07 -31.81 -84.01
C THR A 9 -53.53 -31.37 -84.06
N LEU A 10 -53.96 -31.00 -85.27
CA LEU A 10 -55.30 -30.57 -85.63
C LEU A 10 -56.25 -31.76 -85.81
N LEU A 11 -57.48 -31.54 -85.32
CA LEU A 11 -58.78 -31.92 -85.87
C LEU A 11 -58.90 -33.20 -86.71
N ASN A 12 -59.67 -34.15 -86.17
CA ASN A 12 -60.62 -34.92 -86.97
C ASN A 12 -61.96 -34.97 -86.20
N CYS A 13 -63.01 -34.38 -86.77
CA CYS A 13 -64.36 -34.36 -86.21
C CYS A 13 -65.19 -35.50 -86.81
N SER A 14 -65.79 -36.32 -85.94
CA SER A 14 -66.99 -37.11 -86.24
C SER A 14 -67.94 -37.03 -85.04
N PRO A 15 -69.25 -36.75 -85.21
CA PRO A 15 -70.12 -36.36 -84.11
C PRO A 15 -70.92 -37.58 -83.62
N LEU A 16 -70.63 -38.07 -82.42
CA LEU A 16 -71.61 -38.80 -81.60
C LEU A 16 -71.04 -38.99 -80.18
N ASN A 17 -71.93 -38.80 -79.19
CA ASN A 17 -71.72 -38.90 -77.75
C ASN A 17 -71.04 -37.73 -77.02
N ARG A 18 -71.93 -36.87 -76.49
CA ARG A 18 -71.69 -36.04 -75.32
C ARG A 18 -71.42 -36.92 -74.08
N THR A 19 -70.73 -36.28 -73.12
CA THR A 19 -70.53 -36.66 -71.71
C THR A 19 -69.49 -37.74 -71.41
N CYS A 20 -68.21 -37.37 -71.43
CA CYS A 20 -67.25 -37.78 -70.41
C CYS A 20 -66.02 -36.86 -70.47
N SER A 21 -65.36 -36.60 -69.34
CA SER A 21 -64.10 -35.83 -69.19
C SER A 21 -64.19 -34.31 -68.91
N THR A 22 -64.93 -33.91 -67.88
CA THR A 22 -64.71 -32.60 -67.21
C THR A 22 -64.48 -32.70 -65.70
N GLN A 23 -64.49 -33.92 -65.12
CA GLN A 23 -64.17 -34.12 -63.69
C GLN A 23 -62.72 -34.51 -63.40
N MET A 24 -61.95 -35.04 -64.36
CA MET A 24 -60.55 -35.43 -64.11
C MET A 24 -59.55 -34.26 -64.13
N PHE A 25 -59.81 -33.19 -64.90
CA PHE A 25 -58.92 -32.04 -64.96
C PHE A 25 -59.05 -31.08 -63.76
N ALA A 26 -60.25 -30.94 -63.19
CA ALA A 26 -60.49 -30.08 -62.03
C ALA A 26 -59.83 -30.63 -60.75
N LEU A 27 -59.86 -31.95 -60.53
CA LEU A 27 -59.19 -32.58 -59.38
C LEU A 27 -57.65 -32.53 -59.48
N GLY A 28 -57.08 -32.58 -60.69
CA GLY A 28 -55.64 -32.46 -60.90
C GLY A 28 -55.11 -31.06 -60.58
N PHE A 29 -55.84 -30.02 -61.01
CA PHE A 29 -55.44 -28.63 -60.78
C PHE A 29 -55.59 -28.21 -59.30
N GLN A 30 -56.62 -28.71 -58.61
CA GLN A 30 -56.83 -28.44 -57.19
C GLN A 30 -55.80 -29.14 -56.29
N ARG A 31 -55.36 -30.36 -56.67
CA ARG A 31 -54.25 -31.05 -55.98
C ARG A 31 -52.90 -30.38 -56.23
N LEU A 32 -52.69 -29.80 -57.42
CA LEU A 32 -51.49 -29.02 -57.74
C LEU A 32 -51.42 -27.70 -56.96
N LEU A 33 -52.55 -26.98 -56.81
CA LEU A 33 -52.61 -25.75 -56.01
C LEU A 33 -52.42 -26.02 -54.51
N LEU A 34 -52.98 -27.12 -53.99
CA LEU A 34 -52.78 -27.52 -52.59
C LEU A 34 -51.33 -27.97 -52.32
N SER A 35 -50.69 -28.69 -53.25
CA SER A 35 -49.29 -29.06 -53.09
C SER A 35 -48.34 -27.86 -53.21
N ILE A 36 -48.61 -26.91 -54.12
CA ILE A 36 -47.86 -25.66 -54.21
C ILE A 36 -48.06 -24.81 -52.95
N SER A 37 -49.28 -24.70 -52.42
CA SER A 37 -49.54 -23.98 -51.17
C SER A 37 -48.83 -24.63 -49.97
N LEU A 38 -48.82 -25.96 -49.89
CA LEU A 38 -48.15 -26.70 -48.82
C LEU A 38 -46.62 -26.55 -48.90
N ILE A 39 -46.05 -26.59 -50.12
CA ILE A 39 -44.62 -26.35 -50.35
C ILE A 39 -44.28 -24.88 -50.03
N LEU A 40 -45.13 -23.92 -50.38
CA LEU A 40 -44.91 -22.51 -50.07
C LEU A 40 -44.96 -22.23 -48.56
N THR A 41 -45.84 -22.91 -47.82
CA THR A 41 -45.87 -22.83 -46.35
C THR A 41 -44.70 -23.54 -45.67
N LEU A 42 -44.18 -24.64 -46.25
CA LEU A 42 -42.99 -25.31 -45.73
C LEU A 42 -41.69 -24.54 -46.02
N VAL A 43 -41.64 -23.78 -47.11
CA VAL A 43 -40.47 -22.94 -47.45
C VAL A 43 -40.43 -21.67 -46.60
N PHE A 44 -41.59 -21.14 -46.16
CA PHE A 44 -41.66 -19.98 -45.28
C PHE A 44 -41.38 -20.28 -43.79
N SER A 45 -41.43 -21.54 -43.36
CA SER A 45 -41.15 -21.93 -41.96
C SER A 45 -39.67 -22.25 -41.68
N ALA A 46 -38.76 -22.08 -42.64
CA ALA A 46 -37.35 -22.49 -42.53
C ALA A 46 -36.35 -21.35 -42.23
N GLN A 47 -36.79 -20.21 -41.71
CA GLN A 47 -35.93 -19.09 -41.30
C GLN A 47 -36.07 -18.83 -39.80
N ALA A 48 -35.80 -19.85 -39.00
CA ALA A 48 -35.40 -19.67 -37.61
C ALA A 48 -34.01 -20.31 -37.49
N LEU A 49 -32.99 -19.59 -37.96
CA LEU A 49 -31.65 -19.79 -37.42
C LEU A 49 -31.80 -19.48 -35.93
N ALA A 50 -31.60 -20.47 -35.08
CA ALA A 50 -31.37 -20.20 -33.67
C ALA A 50 -30.22 -19.18 -33.65
N ALA A 51 -30.46 -18.02 -33.05
CA ALA A 51 -29.41 -17.04 -32.83
C ALA A 51 -29.04 -17.19 -31.35
N ILE A 52 -27.75 -17.29 -31.05
CA ILE A 52 -27.23 -17.21 -29.68
C ILE A 52 -27.93 -16.06 -28.96
N GLU A 53 -28.55 -16.35 -27.82
CA GLU A 53 -29.22 -15.33 -27.02
C GLU A 53 -28.17 -14.58 -26.19
N VAL A 54 -27.95 -13.31 -26.54
CA VAL A 54 -27.05 -12.40 -25.82
C VAL A 54 -27.87 -11.26 -25.25
N THR A 55 -27.81 -11.07 -23.93
CA THR A 55 -28.55 -10.02 -23.22
C THR A 55 -27.68 -9.35 -22.16
N VAL A 56 -28.09 -8.17 -21.71
CA VAL A 56 -27.43 -7.42 -20.64
C VAL A 56 -28.42 -7.14 -19.52
N ASP A 57 -27.93 -7.02 -18.28
CA ASP A 57 -28.77 -6.65 -17.14
C ASP A 57 -29.30 -5.20 -17.23
N ARG A 58 -28.61 -4.32 -17.97
CA ARG A 58 -29.00 -2.93 -18.23
C ARG A 58 -28.34 -2.37 -19.50
N THR A 59 -28.97 -1.37 -20.09
CA THR A 59 -28.45 -0.63 -21.26
C THR A 59 -28.08 0.83 -20.96
N GLN A 60 -28.37 1.30 -19.74
CA GLN A 60 -27.99 2.62 -19.24
C GLN A 60 -27.24 2.44 -17.93
N LEU A 61 -26.07 3.05 -17.80
CA LEU A 61 -25.20 2.94 -16.63
C LEU A 61 -24.32 4.18 -16.46
N ALA A 62 -23.84 4.42 -15.25
CA ALA A 62 -22.84 5.46 -15.00
C ALA A 62 -21.42 4.96 -15.32
N GLU A 63 -20.52 5.89 -15.60
CA GLU A 63 -19.08 5.63 -15.60
C GLU A 63 -18.67 5.04 -14.24
N ASN A 64 -17.78 4.04 -14.26
CA ASN A 64 -17.38 3.23 -13.11
C ASN A 64 -18.44 2.26 -12.54
N GLU A 65 -19.58 2.12 -13.21
CA GLU A 65 -20.55 1.07 -12.95
C GLU A 65 -20.30 -0.15 -13.84
N SER A 66 -20.36 -1.36 -13.27
CA SER A 66 -20.31 -2.59 -14.06
C SER A 66 -21.69 -3.05 -14.52
N LEU A 67 -21.74 -3.73 -15.66
CA LEU A 67 -22.91 -4.45 -16.17
C LEU A 67 -22.57 -5.93 -16.35
N THR A 68 -23.60 -6.77 -16.39
CA THR A 68 -23.45 -8.21 -16.67
C THR A 68 -23.99 -8.53 -18.05
N LEU A 69 -23.12 -9.08 -18.90
CA LEU A 69 -23.43 -9.67 -20.19
C LEU A 69 -23.74 -11.15 -19.99
N PHE A 70 -24.92 -11.57 -20.42
CA PHE A 70 -25.39 -12.95 -20.42
C PHE A 70 -25.34 -13.49 -21.83
N ILE A 71 -24.61 -14.58 -22.05
CA ILE A 71 -24.61 -15.32 -23.31
C ILE A 71 -25.18 -16.70 -23.02
N ARG A 72 -26.22 -17.13 -23.73
CA ARG A 72 -26.89 -18.41 -23.52
C ARG A 72 -26.76 -19.29 -24.77
N SER A 73 -26.40 -20.56 -24.54
CA SER A 73 -26.39 -21.62 -25.56
C SER A 73 -27.15 -22.85 -25.06
N ASP A 74 -27.95 -23.43 -25.95
CA ASP A 74 -28.66 -24.69 -25.72
C ASP A 74 -27.75 -25.91 -26.00
N ASP A 75 -26.56 -25.71 -26.57
CA ASP A 75 -25.57 -26.77 -26.77
C ASP A 75 -24.59 -26.84 -25.58
N VAL A 76 -24.87 -27.77 -24.68
CA VAL A 76 -24.06 -28.00 -23.47
C VAL A 76 -22.86 -28.91 -23.73
N ILE A 77 -22.81 -29.61 -24.86
CA ILE A 77 -21.70 -30.52 -25.21
C ILE A 77 -20.54 -29.72 -25.82
N SER A 78 -20.82 -28.58 -26.46
CA SER A 78 -19.77 -27.73 -27.03
C SER A 78 -18.73 -27.27 -26.00
N LEU A 79 -17.46 -27.41 -26.38
CA LEU A 79 -16.30 -26.91 -25.64
C LEU A 79 -15.89 -25.52 -26.10
N GLU A 80 -16.54 -24.95 -27.12
CA GLU A 80 -16.24 -23.61 -27.60
C GLU A 80 -16.58 -22.56 -26.53
N GLN A 81 -15.83 -21.44 -26.58
CA GLN A 81 -16.00 -20.30 -25.70
C GLN A 81 -16.32 -19.07 -26.55
N PRO A 82 -17.14 -18.14 -26.04
CA PRO A 82 -17.48 -16.93 -26.77
C PRO A 82 -16.22 -16.09 -27.02
N ASP A 83 -16.09 -15.56 -28.23
CA ASP A 83 -14.99 -14.65 -28.57
C ASP A 83 -15.25 -13.25 -27.99
N LEU A 84 -14.41 -12.85 -27.02
CA LEU A 84 -14.54 -11.57 -26.30
C LEU A 84 -13.45 -10.55 -26.68
N ARG A 85 -12.64 -10.83 -27.72
CA ARG A 85 -11.49 -9.99 -28.07
C ARG A 85 -11.91 -8.55 -28.40
N ASP A 86 -12.95 -8.40 -29.21
CA ASP A 86 -13.43 -7.08 -29.64
C ASP A 86 -14.09 -6.29 -28.48
N LEU A 87 -14.59 -7.00 -27.46
CA LEU A 87 -15.19 -6.40 -26.27
C LEU A 87 -14.16 -5.65 -25.41
N SER A 88 -12.90 -6.13 -25.42
CA SER A 88 -11.81 -5.58 -24.62
C SER A 88 -11.36 -4.17 -25.07
N VAL A 89 -11.84 -3.68 -26.22
CA VAL A 89 -11.56 -2.33 -26.72
C VAL A 89 -12.21 -1.28 -25.83
N ASP A 90 -13.50 -1.45 -25.55
CA ASP A 90 -14.33 -0.47 -24.85
C ASP A 90 -14.66 -0.87 -23.41
N PHE A 91 -14.43 -2.15 -23.06
CA PHE A 91 -14.73 -2.70 -21.74
C PHE A 91 -13.51 -3.38 -21.13
N GLU A 92 -13.38 -3.28 -19.81
CA GLU A 92 -12.55 -4.16 -19.01
C GLU A 92 -13.40 -5.36 -18.56
N ILE A 93 -12.92 -6.58 -18.81
CA ILE A 93 -13.61 -7.81 -18.43
C ILE A 93 -13.19 -8.16 -17.00
N LEU A 94 -14.08 -7.90 -16.03
CA LEU A 94 -13.78 -8.10 -14.61
C LEU A 94 -13.87 -9.57 -14.21
N THR A 95 -14.93 -10.26 -14.63
CA THR A 95 -15.16 -11.68 -14.31
C THR A 95 -15.85 -12.38 -15.46
N GLN A 96 -15.52 -13.66 -15.66
CA GLN A 96 -16.21 -14.55 -16.59
C GLN A 96 -16.59 -15.82 -15.84
N GLN A 97 -17.88 -16.12 -15.75
CA GLN A 97 -18.40 -17.32 -15.12
C GLN A 97 -19.24 -18.10 -16.12
N VAL A 98 -19.22 -19.43 -16.01
CA VAL A 98 -20.03 -20.30 -16.85
C VAL A 98 -20.86 -21.20 -15.94
N ARG A 99 -22.17 -21.21 -16.16
CA ARG A 99 -23.10 -22.09 -15.48
C ARG A 99 -23.72 -23.04 -16.49
N THR A 100 -23.83 -24.30 -16.11
CA THR A 100 -24.58 -25.30 -16.87
C THR A 100 -25.76 -25.74 -16.04
N ASN A 101 -26.97 -25.61 -16.59
CA ASN A 101 -28.21 -26.07 -15.98
C ASN A 101 -28.75 -27.24 -16.81
N ILE A 102 -29.00 -28.39 -16.17
CA ILE A 102 -29.56 -29.58 -16.81
C ILE A 102 -30.92 -29.85 -16.17
N GLN A 103 -31.99 -29.67 -16.93
CA GLN A 103 -33.36 -29.92 -16.49
C GLN A 103 -33.97 -31.06 -17.31
N ILE A 104 -34.47 -32.09 -16.63
CA ILE A 104 -35.20 -33.18 -17.27
C ILE A 104 -36.69 -32.93 -17.06
N ILE A 105 -37.39 -32.49 -18.11
CA ILE A 105 -38.84 -32.24 -18.08
C ILE A 105 -39.51 -33.27 -18.98
N ASN A 106 -40.42 -34.08 -18.43
CA ASN A 106 -41.15 -35.12 -19.17
C ASN A 106 -40.25 -36.08 -20.00
N GLY A 107 -39.06 -36.41 -19.48
CA GLY A 107 -38.11 -37.30 -20.14
C GLY A 107 -37.33 -36.68 -21.31
N GLN A 108 -37.56 -35.40 -21.62
CA GLN A 108 -36.71 -34.64 -22.54
C GLN A 108 -35.64 -33.90 -21.74
N ASN A 109 -34.37 -34.09 -22.15
CA ASN A 109 -33.24 -33.39 -21.57
C ASN A 109 -33.19 -31.96 -22.13
N ARG A 110 -33.43 -30.96 -21.28
CA ARG A 110 -33.21 -29.55 -21.61
C ARG A 110 -31.99 -29.06 -20.84
N SER A 111 -30.88 -28.93 -21.53
CA SER A 111 -29.63 -28.45 -20.97
C SER A 111 -29.32 -27.06 -21.51
N GLU A 112 -28.89 -26.13 -20.66
CA GLU A 112 -28.57 -24.75 -21.01
C GLU A 112 -27.21 -24.37 -20.42
N LYS A 113 -26.37 -23.69 -21.21
CA LYS A 113 -25.07 -23.12 -20.79
C LYS A 113 -25.18 -21.59 -20.82
N LEU A 114 -24.89 -20.96 -19.69
CA LEU A 114 -24.97 -19.51 -19.49
C LEU A 114 -23.59 -18.98 -19.11
N TRP A 115 -23.03 -18.10 -19.94
CA TRP A 115 -21.88 -17.29 -19.58
C TRP A 115 -22.37 -15.98 -18.95
N GLU A 116 -21.90 -15.70 -17.74
CA GLU A 116 -22.10 -14.43 -17.04
C GLU A 116 -20.77 -13.67 -17.04
N ILE A 117 -20.70 -12.60 -17.82
CA ILE A 117 -19.48 -11.81 -18.01
C ILE A 117 -19.73 -10.42 -17.44
N THR A 118 -18.96 -10.03 -16.43
CA THR A 118 -19.02 -8.68 -15.87
C THR A 118 -18.10 -7.74 -16.63
N LEU A 119 -18.66 -6.66 -17.15
CA LEU A 119 -17.97 -5.66 -17.96
C LEU A 119 -17.95 -4.32 -17.24
N LEU A 120 -16.80 -3.64 -17.24
CA LEU A 120 -16.63 -2.27 -16.78
C LEU A 120 -16.31 -1.36 -17.99
N PRO A 121 -17.13 -0.33 -18.28
CA PRO A 121 -16.83 0.62 -19.34
C PRO A 121 -15.51 1.37 -19.11
N LYS A 122 -14.72 1.56 -20.17
CA LYS A 122 -13.46 2.32 -20.13
C LYS A 122 -13.63 3.82 -20.39
N ARG A 123 -14.78 4.22 -20.94
CA ARG A 123 -15.10 5.62 -21.29
C ARG A 123 -16.60 5.86 -21.19
N ASN A 124 -16.98 7.13 -21.08
CA ASN A 124 -18.38 7.56 -21.16
C ASN A 124 -18.85 7.77 -22.61
N GLY A 125 -20.16 7.96 -22.77
CA GLY A 125 -20.83 8.11 -24.06
C GLY A 125 -21.53 6.82 -24.53
N GLU A 126 -21.83 6.78 -25.83
CA GLU A 126 -22.43 5.61 -26.46
C GLU A 126 -21.36 4.54 -26.70
N LEU A 127 -21.56 3.36 -26.11
CA LEU A 127 -20.68 2.20 -26.29
C LEU A 127 -21.46 1.05 -26.93
N THR A 128 -20.79 0.24 -27.73
CA THR A 128 -21.41 -0.93 -28.36
C THR A 128 -20.71 -2.19 -27.92
N ILE A 129 -21.46 -3.15 -27.39
CA ILE A 129 -21.03 -4.54 -27.28
C ILE A 129 -21.09 -5.11 -28.71
N PRO A 130 -19.95 -5.49 -29.31
CA PRO A 130 -19.92 -6.03 -30.67
C PRO A 130 -20.65 -7.37 -30.75
N ALA A 131 -20.98 -7.80 -31.97
CA ALA A 131 -21.55 -9.12 -32.22
C ALA A 131 -20.62 -10.23 -31.67
N ILE A 132 -21.13 -11.02 -30.74
CA ILE A 132 -20.38 -12.11 -30.11
C ILE A 132 -20.54 -13.36 -30.96
N THR A 133 -19.43 -14.07 -31.20
CA THR A 133 -19.42 -15.34 -31.95
C THR A 133 -19.30 -16.51 -30.99
N LEU A 134 -20.16 -17.53 -31.15
CA LEU A 134 -20.13 -18.79 -30.40
C LEU A 134 -20.68 -19.92 -31.28
N ASP A 135 -20.02 -21.08 -31.35
CA ASP A 135 -20.50 -22.24 -32.13
C ASP A 135 -20.77 -21.91 -33.63
N GLY A 136 -20.04 -20.93 -34.17
CA GLY A 136 -20.19 -20.45 -35.56
C GLY A 136 -21.36 -19.48 -35.80
N GLU A 137 -22.21 -19.25 -34.80
CA GLU A 137 -23.28 -18.26 -34.84
C GLU A 137 -22.80 -16.90 -34.33
N LYS A 138 -23.50 -15.81 -34.71
CA LYS A 138 -23.19 -14.45 -34.27
C LYS A 138 -24.41 -13.78 -33.65
N SER A 139 -24.22 -13.09 -32.53
CA SER A 139 -25.26 -12.26 -31.92
C SER A 139 -25.42 -10.93 -32.64
N GLU A 140 -26.53 -10.23 -32.37
CA GLU A 140 -26.65 -8.81 -32.70
C GLU A 140 -25.80 -7.96 -31.74
N PRO A 141 -25.22 -6.83 -32.20
CA PRO A 141 -24.56 -5.87 -31.31
C PRO A 141 -25.55 -5.19 -30.36
N ILE A 142 -25.11 -4.89 -29.13
CA ILE A 142 -25.94 -4.23 -28.11
C ILE A 142 -25.37 -2.84 -27.85
N THR A 143 -26.19 -1.81 -28.02
CA THR A 143 -25.80 -0.42 -27.72
C THR A 143 -26.13 -0.06 -26.28
N LEU A 144 -25.17 0.58 -25.61
CA LEU A 144 -25.21 1.00 -24.22
C LEU A 144 -24.98 2.51 -24.14
N GLN A 145 -25.65 3.17 -23.20
CA GLN A 145 -25.43 4.58 -22.90
C GLN A 145 -24.74 4.71 -21.54
N VAL A 146 -23.50 5.19 -21.54
CA VAL A 146 -22.69 5.41 -20.34
C VAL A 146 -22.68 6.90 -20.02
N SER A 147 -23.40 7.31 -18.99
CA SER A 147 -23.30 8.70 -18.51
C SER A 147 -21.97 8.92 -17.81
N SER A 148 -21.46 10.15 -17.80
CA SER A 148 -20.33 10.51 -16.92
C SER A 148 -20.61 10.09 -15.48
N ALA A 149 -19.57 9.74 -14.73
CA ALA A 149 -19.73 9.41 -13.32
C ALA A 149 -20.46 10.58 -12.65
N PRO A 150 -21.52 10.34 -11.84
CA PRO A 150 -22.06 11.42 -11.05
C PRO A 150 -20.92 11.97 -10.21
N VAL A 151 -20.61 13.25 -10.38
CA VAL A 151 -19.81 14.01 -9.42
C VAL A 151 -20.51 13.83 -8.09
N ASN A 152 -19.96 13.01 -7.19
CA ASN A 152 -20.44 12.68 -5.85
C ASN A 152 -21.81 13.28 -5.51
N SER A 153 -22.88 12.72 -6.08
CA SER A 153 -24.23 13.22 -5.77
C SER A 153 -24.64 12.56 -4.46
N GLU A 154 -24.33 13.26 -3.36
CA GLU A 154 -24.52 12.87 -1.95
C GLU A 154 -25.95 12.41 -1.62
N GLU A 155 -26.95 12.77 -2.42
CA GLU A 155 -28.36 12.64 -2.03
C GLU A 155 -28.99 11.25 -2.23
N SER A 156 -28.34 10.29 -2.91
CA SER A 156 -28.97 8.98 -3.11
C SER A 156 -28.07 7.76 -3.32
N ALA A 157 -26.74 7.89 -3.34
CA ALA A 157 -25.85 6.76 -3.58
C ALA A 157 -25.79 5.79 -2.38
N ASP A 158 -25.76 4.48 -2.63
CA ASP A 158 -25.60 3.48 -1.56
C ASP A 158 -24.18 3.48 -0.96
N VAL A 159 -23.20 3.89 -1.76
CA VAL A 159 -21.79 4.04 -1.36
C VAL A 159 -21.21 5.25 -2.11
N PHE A 160 -20.51 6.15 -1.41
CA PHE A 160 -19.78 7.26 -2.01
C PHE A 160 -18.51 7.59 -1.21
N LEU A 161 -17.57 8.28 -1.85
CA LEU A 161 -16.28 8.62 -1.26
C LEU A 161 -16.14 10.14 -1.24
N ASP A 162 -15.91 10.69 -0.07
CA ASP A 162 -15.70 12.12 0.16
C ASP A 162 -14.28 12.36 0.67
N SER A 163 -13.74 13.54 0.40
CA SER A 163 -12.47 13.95 0.96
C SER A 163 -12.42 15.47 1.12
N GLU A 164 -11.69 15.92 2.13
CA GLU A 164 -11.47 17.33 2.42
C GLU A 164 -10.03 17.59 2.84
N ILE A 165 -9.60 18.83 2.64
CA ILE A 165 -8.42 19.42 3.26
C ILE A 165 -8.89 20.47 4.27
N ASP A 166 -8.20 20.59 5.41
CA ASP A 166 -8.61 21.48 6.50
C ASP A 166 -8.23 22.96 6.30
N GLN A 167 -7.56 23.29 5.19
CA GLN A 167 -7.15 24.64 4.84
C GLN A 167 -7.55 24.99 3.41
N GLU A 168 -7.96 26.23 3.20
CA GLU A 168 -8.28 26.76 1.87
C GLU A 168 -7.23 27.79 1.41
N GLY A 169 -7.05 27.91 0.10
CA GLY A 169 -6.17 28.90 -0.51
C GLY A 169 -4.69 28.55 -0.44
N SER A 170 -4.02 28.84 0.68
CA SER A 170 -2.57 28.67 0.77
C SER A 170 -2.04 28.35 2.16
N ILE A 171 -1.01 27.51 2.21
CA ILE A 171 -0.22 27.16 3.41
C ILE A 171 1.25 27.45 3.17
N TYR A 172 2.09 27.40 4.21
CA TYR A 172 3.54 27.49 4.06
C TYR A 172 4.19 26.12 3.85
N VAL A 173 5.37 26.12 3.24
CA VAL A 173 6.22 24.93 3.17
C VAL A 173 6.48 24.38 4.58
N GLN A 174 6.43 23.05 4.74
CA GLN A 174 6.56 22.31 6.00
C GLN A 174 5.49 22.60 7.07
N GLN A 175 4.46 23.38 6.76
CA GLN A 175 3.27 23.51 7.61
C GLN A 175 2.42 22.24 7.51
N GLN A 176 1.78 21.85 8.62
CA GLN A 176 0.81 20.76 8.61
C GLN A 176 -0.46 21.16 7.83
N LEU A 177 -0.90 20.25 6.98
CA LEU A 177 -2.24 20.20 6.39
C LEU A 177 -2.89 18.86 6.75
N ILE A 178 -4.15 18.86 7.12
CA ILE A 178 -4.90 17.63 7.37
C ILE A 178 -5.72 17.28 6.15
N TYR A 179 -5.49 16.09 5.60
CA TYR A 179 -6.33 15.48 4.59
C TYR A 179 -7.20 14.40 5.25
N THR A 180 -8.52 14.52 5.09
CA THR A 180 -9.50 13.57 5.63
C THR A 180 -10.24 12.90 4.47
N LEU A 181 -10.24 11.58 4.45
CA LEU A 181 -10.91 10.74 3.45
C LEU A 181 -12.00 9.92 4.14
N ARG A 182 -13.23 9.96 3.62
CA ARG A 182 -14.40 9.31 4.21
C ARG A 182 -15.13 8.46 3.18
N LEU A 183 -15.24 7.17 3.46
CA LEU A 183 -16.10 6.24 2.72
C LEU A 183 -17.45 6.14 3.43
N TYR A 184 -18.50 6.61 2.78
CA TYR A 184 -19.88 6.49 3.25
C TYR A 184 -20.53 5.27 2.60
N TYR A 185 -21.14 4.39 3.39
CA TYR A 185 -21.86 3.22 2.87
C TYR A 185 -23.09 2.84 3.69
N ALA A 186 -24.20 2.59 2.98
CA ALA A 186 -25.49 2.19 3.52
C ALA A 186 -25.90 0.76 3.11
N THR A 187 -24.97 -0.01 2.52
CA THR A 187 -25.15 -1.41 2.11
C THR A 187 -23.90 -2.23 2.44
N SER A 188 -24.00 -3.56 2.44
CA SER A 188 -22.85 -4.43 2.68
C SER A 188 -21.89 -4.41 1.47
N ILE A 189 -20.60 -4.23 1.75
CA ILE A 189 -19.53 -4.23 0.76
C ILE A 189 -18.63 -5.45 0.95
N SER A 190 -18.29 -6.16 -0.13
CA SER A 190 -17.29 -7.23 -0.16
C SER A 190 -16.22 -6.95 -1.21
N ASP A 191 -15.12 -7.72 -1.18
CA ASP A 191 -14.01 -7.65 -2.17
C ASP A 191 -13.56 -6.20 -2.46
N HIS A 192 -13.33 -5.42 -1.41
CA HIS A 192 -13.05 -4.00 -1.53
C HIS A 192 -11.58 -3.64 -1.42
N GLY A 193 -11.22 -2.51 -2.02
CA GLY A 193 -9.90 -1.90 -1.97
C GLY A 193 -9.99 -0.39 -2.16
N LEU A 194 -9.02 0.31 -1.59
CA LEU A 194 -8.85 1.76 -1.68
C LEU A 194 -7.43 2.03 -2.19
N THR A 195 -7.28 2.97 -3.11
CA THR A 195 -5.95 3.41 -3.55
C THR A 195 -5.18 4.08 -2.42
N ASP A 196 -3.86 3.94 -2.45
CA ASP A 196 -3.00 4.69 -1.53
C ASP A 196 -2.93 6.16 -1.96
N LEU A 197 -2.93 7.06 -0.98
CA LEU A 197 -2.68 8.48 -1.22
C LEU A 197 -1.19 8.65 -1.49
N GLU A 198 -0.86 8.96 -2.74
CA GLU A 198 0.49 9.30 -3.18
C GLU A 198 0.57 10.79 -3.49
N LEU A 199 1.45 11.50 -2.77
CA LEU A 199 1.72 12.93 -2.96
C LEU A 199 3.19 13.14 -3.29
N GLU A 200 3.46 13.79 -4.41
CA GLU A 200 4.81 14.23 -4.73
C GLU A 200 5.23 15.39 -3.82
N ASP A 201 6.51 15.43 -3.47
CA ASP A 201 7.11 16.53 -2.69
C ASP A 201 6.40 16.83 -1.35
N ALA A 202 5.75 15.84 -0.73
CA ALA A 202 5.14 15.95 0.60
C ALA A 202 5.49 14.75 1.48
N LEU A 203 5.66 15.01 2.77
CA LEU A 203 5.72 13.95 3.79
C LEU A 203 4.29 13.68 4.28
N GLN A 204 3.89 12.41 4.27
CA GLN A 204 2.57 11.96 4.72
C GLN A 204 2.70 11.11 5.98
N LEU A 205 1.90 11.45 6.99
CA LEU A 205 1.80 10.70 8.25
C LEU A 205 0.32 10.38 8.54
N GLN A 206 -0.01 9.10 8.71
CA GLN A 206 -1.36 8.72 9.07
C GLN A 206 -1.66 9.09 10.53
N LEU A 207 -2.80 9.75 10.75
CA LEU A 207 -3.26 10.20 12.06
C LEU A 207 -4.11 9.12 12.72
N GLY A 208 -3.43 8.22 13.41
CA GLY A 208 -4.05 7.13 14.16
C GLY A 208 -4.61 6.03 13.25
N ASN A 209 -5.46 5.19 13.84
CA ASN A 209 -6.15 4.13 13.10
C ASN A 209 -7.39 4.68 12.39
N ARG A 210 -7.90 3.91 11.42
CA ARG A 210 -9.19 4.18 10.78
C ARG A 210 -10.29 4.34 11.84
N ARG A 211 -11.10 5.39 11.71
CA ARG A 211 -12.27 5.63 12.56
C ARG A 211 -13.51 5.10 11.84
N ASP A 212 -14.34 4.34 12.55
CA ASP A 212 -15.60 3.82 12.05
C ASP A 212 -16.74 4.37 12.90
N TYR A 213 -17.70 5.08 12.28
CA TYR A 213 -18.85 5.68 12.97
C TYR A 213 -20.08 5.75 12.06
N GLU A 214 -21.24 6.15 12.59
CA GLU A 214 -22.46 6.36 11.82
C GLU A 214 -22.75 7.86 11.64
N ALA A 215 -23.17 8.27 10.45
CA ALA A 215 -23.56 9.64 10.15
C ALA A 215 -24.84 9.69 9.32
N ARG A 216 -25.62 10.77 9.44
CA ARG A 216 -26.76 11.05 8.57
C ARG A 216 -26.39 12.07 7.52
N VAL A 217 -26.54 11.69 6.25
CA VAL A 217 -26.34 12.57 5.08
C VAL A 217 -27.68 12.66 4.35
N SER A 218 -28.20 13.88 4.18
CA SER A 218 -29.51 14.14 3.56
C SER A 218 -30.67 13.29 4.12
N GLY A 219 -30.64 13.03 5.43
CA GLY A 219 -31.66 12.24 6.14
C GLY A 219 -31.49 10.72 6.08
N ARG A 220 -30.54 10.20 5.30
CA ARG A 220 -30.21 8.76 5.21
C ARG A 220 -29.04 8.42 6.13
N LEU A 221 -29.12 7.27 6.81
CA LEU A 221 -28.08 6.78 7.71
C LEU A 221 -27.00 6.02 6.92
N TYR A 222 -25.74 6.37 7.15
CA TYR A 222 -24.55 5.75 6.58
C TYR A 222 -23.61 5.29 7.69
N ASN A 223 -22.91 4.18 7.43
CA ASN A 223 -21.65 3.89 8.12
C ASN A 223 -20.55 4.70 7.42
N VAL A 224 -19.60 5.19 8.19
CA VAL A 224 -18.49 6.04 7.74
C VAL A 224 -17.19 5.39 8.19
N ALA A 225 -16.34 5.06 7.22
CA ALA A 225 -14.95 4.70 7.45
C ALA A 225 -14.08 5.91 7.11
N GLU A 226 -13.35 6.43 8.09
CA GLU A 226 -12.58 7.67 7.99
C GLU A 226 -11.08 7.41 8.19
N TRP A 227 -10.29 7.93 7.26
CA TRP A 227 -8.84 8.00 7.32
C TRP A 227 -8.38 9.45 7.36
N ARG A 228 -7.42 9.74 8.21
CA ARG A 228 -6.88 11.09 8.39
C ARG A 228 -5.37 11.07 8.24
N PHE A 229 -4.84 12.07 7.56
CA PHE A 229 -3.41 12.19 7.28
C PHE A 229 -2.92 13.60 7.57
N ALA A 230 -1.77 13.73 8.23
CA ALA A 230 -1.01 14.97 8.30
C ALA A 230 -0.03 15.01 7.14
N ILE A 231 -0.16 16.04 6.32
CA ILE A 231 0.62 16.26 5.11
C ILE A 231 1.52 17.47 5.33
N TYR A 232 2.81 17.30 5.07
CA TYR A 232 3.83 18.34 5.22
C TYR A 232 4.51 18.57 3.87
N PRO A 233 4.15 19.64 3.13
CA PRO A 233 4.78 19.95 1.85
C PRO A 233 6.27 20.24 2.03
N GLN A 234 7.13 19.66 1.19
CA GLN A 234 8.58 19.81 1.23
C GLN A 234 9.09 20.86 0.23
N LYS A 235 8.24 21.34 -0.67
CA LYS A 235 8.54 22.41 -1.63
C LYS A 235 7.40 23.40 -1.76
N SER A 236 7.73 24.63 -2.12
CA SER A 236 6.77 25.66 -2.50
C SER A 236 6.26 25.46 -3.92
N GLY A 237 5.03 25.87 -4.18
CA GLY A 237 4.32 25.64 -5.45
C GLY A 237 2.93 25.06 -5.23
N VAL A 238 2.28 24.63 -6.30
CA VAL A 238 0.95 23.99 -6.19
C VAL A 238 1.14 22.54 -5.77
N LEU A 239 0.56 22.15 -4.64
CA LEU A 239 0.44 20.77 -4.22
C LEU A 239 -0.93 20.23 -4.65
N SER A 240 -0.94 19.14 -5.42
CA SER A 240 -2.15 18.52 -5.96
C SER A 240 -2.45 17.21 -5.23
N PHE A 241 -3.71 17.00 -4.88
CA PHE A 241 -4.24 15.80 -4.26
C PHE A 241 -5.06 15.04 -5.30
N PRO A 242 -4.54 13.92 -5.83
CA PRO A 242 -5.26 13.15 -6.83
C PRO A 242 -6.49 12.48 -6.21
N ALA A 243 -7.52 12.28 -7.03
CA ALA A 243 -8.74 11.59 -6.64
C ALA A 243 -8.41 10.16 -6.18
N GLN A 244 -8.88 9.80 -4.99
CA GLN A 244 -8.73 8.45 -4.47
C GLN A 244 -9.83 7.56 -5.01
N THR A 245 -9.47 6.34 -5.41
CA THR A 245 -10.43 5.38 -5.99
C THR A 245 -10.74 4.29 -4.98
N PHE A 246 -12.02 4.12 -4.68
CA PHE A 246 -12.52 2.94 -3.97
C PHE A 246 -13.17 1.99 -4.98
N SER A 247 -12.86 0.70 -4.87
CA SER A 247 -13.47 -0.37 -5.65
C SER A 247 -14.02 -1.44 -4.71
N GLY A 248 -15.15 -2.04 -5.07
CA GLY A 248 -15.72 -3.13 -4.28
C GLY A 248 -16.98 -3.71 -4.90
N ARG A 249 -17.60 -4.63 -4.17
CA ARG A 249 -18.85 -5.30 -4.58
C ARG A 249 -19.97 -5.02 -3.59
N ILE A 250 -21.11 -4.59 -4.08
CA ILE A 250 -22.31 -4.34 -3.27
C ILE A 250 -23.45 -5.28 -3.63
N ARG A 251 -24.32 -5.58 -2.66
CA ARG A 251 -25.52 -6.40 -2.91
C ARG A 251 -26.49 -5.65 -3.81
N GLN A 252 -26.83 -6.22 -4.96
CA GLN A 252 -27.86 -5.68 -5.83
C GLN A 252 -29.23 -6.28 -5.49
N GLN A 253 -30.18 -5.45 -5.08
CA GLN A 253 -31.59 -5.85 -4.97
C GLN A 253 -32.26 -5.74 -6.36
N ASN A 254 -32.02 -6.73 -7.23
CA ASN A 254 -32.78 -6.85 -8.48
C ASN A 254 -33.63 -8.12 -8.45
N ARG A 255 -34.91 -8.00 -8.86
CA ARG A 255 -35.89 -9.10 -8.89
C ARG A 255 -35.47 -10.24 -9.83
N TYR A 256 -34.59 -9.96 -10.79
CA TYR A 256 -34.07 -10.92 -11.77
C TYR A 256 -32.69 -11.50 -11.42
N SER A 257 -32.01 -10.99 -10.39
CA SER A 257 -30.70 -11.53 -9.97
C SER A 257 -30.85 -12.26 -8.64
N LEU A 258 -30.49 -13.55 -8.61
CA LEU A 258 -30.43 -14.36 -7.39
C LEU A 258 -29.21 -13.94 -6.53
N GLY A 259 -29.29 -12.78 -5.88
CA GLY A 259 -28.27 -12.30 -4.96
C GLY A 259 -26.96 -11.84 -5.63
N GLY A 260 -27.06 -11.27 -6.84
CA GLY A 260 -25.92 -10.75 -7.57
C GLY A 260 -25.17 -9.65 -6.81
N LEU A 261 -23.83 -9.70 -6.90
CA LEU A 261 -22.93 -8.67 -6.42
C LEU A 261 -22.59 -7.74 -7.60
N LYS A 262 -22.89 -6.46 -7.45
CA LYS A 262 -22.55 -5.41 -8.41
C LYS A 262 -21.18 -4.83 -8.06
N HIS A 263 -20.23 -4.82 -9.01
CA HIS A 263 -18.99 -4.07 -8.80
C HIS A 263 -19.27 -2.57 -8.92
N ILE A 264 -18.71 -1.83 -7.98
CA ILE A 264 -18.69 -0.38 -7.95
C ILE A 264 -17.25 0.09 -7.94
N ARG A 265 -17.00 1.18 -8.65
CA ARG A 265 -15.79 1.98 -8.54
C ARG A 265 -16.23 3.43 -8.35
N ILE A 266 -15.73 4.09 -7.33
CA ILE A 266 -16.10 5.46 -6.95
C ILE A 266 -14.83 6.24 -6.64
N GLN A 267 -14.89 7.57 -6.81
CA GLN A 267 -13.74 8.44 -6.65
C GLN A 267 -14.03 9.58 -5.68
N SER A 268 -13.02 9.99 -4.92
CA SER A 268 -13.08 11.20 -4.09
C SER A 268 -12.90 12.45 -4.97
N PRO A 269 -13.28 13.64 -4.48
CA PRO A 269 -12.87 14.89 -5.10
C PRO A 269 -11.35 15.02 -5.17
N GLU A 270 -10.85 15.74 -6.18
CA GLU A 270 -9.47 16.21 -6.24
C GLU A 270 -9.34 17.53 -5.46
N HIS A 271 -8.17 17.75 -4.86
CA HIS A 271 -7.86 19.02 -4.19
C HIS A 271 -6.57 19.63 -4.71
N SER A 272 -6.42 20.94 -4.55
CA SER A 272 -5.16 21.62 -4.79
C SER A 272 -4.98 22.76 -3.80
N ILE A 273 -3.75 22.98 -3.35
CA ILE A 273 -3.41 24.06 -2.43
C ILE A 273 -2.10 24.73 -2.83
N ASN A 274 -2.03 26.05 -2.68
CA ASN A 274 -0.79 26.79 -2.97
C ASN A 274 0.13 26.79 -1.74
N VAL A 275 1.35 26.30 -1.92
CA VAL A 275 2.38 26.24 -0.87
C VAL A 275 3.33 27.43 -1.02
N LYS A 276 3.27 28.35 -0.07
CA LYS A 276 4.12 29.54 0.05
C LYS A 276 5.55 29.17 0.49
N PRO A 277 6.57 29.91 0.04
CA PRO A 277 7.92 29.81 0.58
C PRO A 277 8.00 30.38 2.00
N ILE A 278 9.13 30.13 2.66
CA ILE A 278 9.46 30.77 3.94
C ILE A 278 9.44 32.30 3.73
N PRO A 279 8.69 33.08 4.54
CA PRO A 279 8.67 34.53 4.45
C PRO A 279 10.06 35.15 4.62
N ASP A 280 10.37 36.18 3.81
CA ASP A 280 11.65 36.90 3.90
C ASP A 280 11.87 37.58 5.28
N SER A 281 10.80 37.81 6.03
CA SER A 281 10.85 38.34 7.39
C SER A 281 11.35 37.33 8.44
N PHE A 282 11.42 36.04 8.10
CA PHE A 282 11.89 35.02 9.03
C PHE A 282 13.42 35.11 9.24
N PRO A 283 13.93 35.06 10.50
CA PRO A 283 15.35 35.23 10.76
C PRO A 283 16.23 34.16 10.06
N GLN A 284 17.23 34.62 9.31
CA GLN A 284 18.19 33.71 8.66
C GLN A 284 19.01 32.94 9.69
N GLY A 285 19.35 31.68 9.36
CA GLY A 285 20.16 30.80 10.23
C GLY A 285 19.37 30.12 11.36
N HIS A 286 18.07 30.42 11.50
CA HIS A 286 17.17 29.71 12.40
C HIS A 286 16.38 28.62 11.65
N THR A 287 16.01 27.57 12.37
CA THR A 287 15.12 26.52 11.84
C THR A 287 13.73 27.10 11.58
N TRP A 288 13.19 26.87 10.39
CA TRP A 288 11.82 27.24 10.03
C TRP A 288 10.80 26.39 10.81
N LEU A 289 9.88 27.04 11.51
CA LEU A 289 8.90 26.40 12.39
C LEU A 289 7.49 26.98 12.16
N PRO A 290 6.76 26.51 11.15
CA PRO A 290 5.38 26.90 10.89
C PRO A 290 4.42 26.10 11.80
N ALA A 291 4.20 26.59 13.02
CA ALA A 291 3.40 25.90 14.02
C ALA A 291 2.10 26.67 14.32
N ASN A 292 1.09 25.96 14.82
CA ASN A 292 -0.11 26.59 15.38
C ASN A 292 0.22 27.20 16.75
N LYS A 293 1.04 26.49 17.53
CA LYS A 293 1.48 26.92 18.86
C LYS A 293 2.83 26.33 19.21
N LEU A 294 3.72 27.15 19.77
CA LEU A 294 5.02 26.72 20.28
C LEU A 294 5.14 27.08 21.77
N THR A 295 5.58 26.12 22.59
CA THR A 295 5.83 26.33 24.02
C THR A 295 7.18 25.79 24.42
N LEU A 296 7.95 26.57 25.19
CA LEU A 296 9.22 26.18 25.78
C LEU A 296 9.07 26.28 27.30
N SER A 297 9.31 25.19 28.00
CA SER A 297 9.24 25.12 29.46
C SER A 297 10.50 24.50 30.05
N GLU A 298 10.76 24.80 31.32
CA GLU A 298 11.82 24.17 32.09
C GLU A 298 11.31 23.55 33.38
N GLN A 299 12.02 22.51 33.82
CA GLN A 299 11.85 21.89 35.12
C GLN A 299 13.22 21.60 35.73
N TRP A 300 13.29 21.66 37.05
CA TRP A 300 14.50 21.37 37.82
C TRP A 300 14.29 20.14 38.72
N SER A 301 15.32 19.31 38.88
CA SER A 301 15.24 18.12 39.73
C SER A 301 15.21 18.41 41.23
N GLY A 302 15.37 19.68 41.64
CA GLY A 302 15.41 20.09 43.03
C GLY A 302 15.39 21.62 43.17
N ASP A 303 15.46 22.09 44.42
CA ASP A 303 15.46 23.51 44.73
C ASP A 303 16.83 24.15 44.42
N PHE A 304 16.87 25.01 43.40
CA PHE A 304 18.06 25.75 43.01
C PHE A 304 18.35 26.97 43.90
N SER A 305 17.49 27.32 44.86
CA SER A 305 17.70 28.45 45.77
C SER A 305 18.82 28.21 46.80
N GLN A 306 19.09 26.94 47.11
CA GLN A 306 20.17 26.49 48.01
C GLN A 306 21.26 25.72 47.23
N TRP A 307 21.43 26.01 45.94
CA TRP A 307 22.35 25.26 45.10
C TRP A 307 23.81 25.54 45.49
N GLN A 308 24.58 24.48 45.74
CA GLN A 308 25.97 24.57 46.20
C GLN A 308 26.97 24.30 45.07
N ALA A 309 28.12 24.96 45.12
CA ALA A 309 29.24 24.65 44.24
C ALA A 309 29.62 23.16 44.35
N GLY A 310 29.83 22.50 43.20
CA GLY A 310 30.15 21.07 43.11
C GLY A 310 28.94 20.14 43.15
N SER A 311 27.75 20.59 43.57
CA SER A 311 26.55 19.76 43.60
C SER A 311 25.82 19.77 42.23
N PRO A 312 25.51 18.60 41.65
CA PRO A 312 24.79 18.54 40.37
C PRO A 312 23.30 18.85 40.56
N LEU A 313 22.73 19.61 39.63
CA LEU A 313 21.28 19.78 39.49
C LEU A 313 20.87 19.57 38.04
N THR A 314 19.81 18.80 37.81
CA THR A 314 19.34 18.52 36.45
C THR A 314 18.28 19.54 36.04
N ARG A 315 18.52 20.18 34.90
CA ARG A 315 17.57 21.06 34.21
C ARG A 315 16.99 20.31 33.01
N THR A 316 15.69 20.13 33.00
CA THR A 316 14.95 19.55 31.87
C THR A 316 14.31 20.67 31.08
N LEU A 317 14.69 20.82 29.82
CA LEU A 317 14.06 21.74 28.87
C LEU A 317 13.10 20.96 27.98
N GLN A 318 11.88 21.45 27.79
CA GLN A 318 10.88 20.81 26.97
C GLN A 318 10.33 21.82 25.95
N LEU A 319 10.48 21.51 24.67
CA LEU A 319 9.92 22.25 23.55
C LEU A 319 8.77 21.43 22.97
N LYS A 320 7.59 22.04 22.86
CA LYS A 320 6.39 21.43 22.25
C LYS A 320 5.86 22.31 21.15
N ALA A 321 5.51 21.70 20.02
CA ALA A 321 4.91 22.38 18.88
C ALA A 321 3.64 21.66 18.41
N GLU A 322 2.51 22.36 18.45
CA GLU A 322 1.27 21.92 17.81
C GLU A 322 1.36 22.22 16.31
N GLY A 323 1.12 21.22 15.46
CA GLY A 323 1.24 21.36 14.01
C GLY A 323 2.61 20.98 13.44
N LEU A 324 3.55 20.50 14.25
CA LEU A 324 4.87 20.05 13.80
C LEU A 324 5.23 18.72 14.43
N THR A 325 5.99 17.91 13.71
CA THR A 325 6.63 16.70 14.24
C THR A 325 7.86 17.06 15.09
N ALA A 326 8.24 16.17 16.01
CA ALA A 326 9.42 16.32 16.85
C ALA A 326 10.70 16.39 16.02
N ALA A 327 10.74 15.71 14.86
CA ALA A 327 11.86 15.76 13.92
C ALA A 327 12.07 17.14 13.28
N GLN A 328 11.03 17.99 13.21
CA GLN A 328 11.13 19.37 12.71
C GLN A 328 11.68 20.32 13.77
N LEU A 329 11.71 19.94 15.05
CA LEU A 329 12.13 20.81 16.14
C LEU A 329 13.66 21.03 16.11
N PRO A 330 14.13 22.25 16.39
CA PRO A 330 15.55 22.55 16.42
C PRO A 330 16.21 21.87 17.63
N PRO A 331 17.50 21.49 17.54
CA PRO A 331 18.24 21.04 18.70
C PRO A 331 18.36 22.17 19.72
N LEU A 332 17.99 21.90 20.98
CA LEU A 332 18.16 22.85 22.09
C LEU A 332 19.64 22.89 22.48
N LYS A 333 20.36 23.95 22.11
CA LYS A 333 21.77 24.17 22.49
C LYS A 333 21.87 25.29 23.52
N LEU A 334 22.66 25.07 24.57
CA LEU A 334 22.89 26.05 25.63
C LEU A 334 24.33 26.57 25.57
N SER A 335 24.46 27.90 25.49
CA SER A 335 25.74 28.60 25.64
C SER A 335 25.91 29.06 27.09
N LEU A 336 26.41 28.17 27.95
CA LEU A 336 26.58 28.45 29.37
C LEU A 336 27.94 29.10 29.69
N PRO A 337 28.03 29.91 30.74
CA PRO A 337 29.30 30.49 31.17
C PRO A 337 30.25 29.44 31.77
N ASP A 338 31.56 29.69 31.73
CA ASP A 338 32.60 28.78 32.25
C ASP A 338 32.46 28.41 33.73
N GLN A 339 31.62 29.14 34.47
CA GLN A 339 31.34 28.90 35.87
C GLN A 339 30.51 27.63 36.11
N VAL A 340 29.89 27.05 35.08
CA VAL A 340 29.09 25.82 35.18
C VAL A 340 29.54 24.78 34.16
N ARG A 341 29.76 23.55 34.62
CA ARG A 341 29.95 22.40 33.73
C ARG A 341 28.58 21.85 33.35
N GLN A 342 28.41 21.51 32.08
CA GLN A 342 27.19 20.90 31.56
C GLN A 342 27.44 19.51 31.02
N TYR A 343 26.51 18.62 31.31
CA TYR A 343 26.48 17.26 30.77
C TYR A 343 25.07 17.04 30.19
N PRO A 344 24.85 17.45 28.92
CA PRO A 344 23.58 17.21 28.25
C PRO A 344 23.43 15.72 27.89
N GLU A 345 22.23 15.19 28.13
CA GLU A 345 21.83 13.88 27.62
C GLU A 345 21.38 13.98 26.16
N GLN A 346 21.14 12.83 25.53
CA GLN A 346 20.52 12.82 24.20
C GLN A 346 19.07 13.33 24.31
N PRO A 347 18.62 14.23 23.40
CA PRO A 347 17.24 14.67 23.39
C PRO A 347 16.29 13.49 23.18
N THR A 348 15.20 13.46 23.93
CA THR A 348 14.07 12.57 23.63
C THR A 348 13.08 13.30 22.74
N GLN A 349 12.61 12.62 21.69
CA GLN A 349 11.65 13.14 20.72
C GLN A 349 10.42 12.24 20.71
N GLU A 350 9.25 12.85 20.70
CA GLU A 350 7.96 12.16 20.77
C GLU A 350 6.93 12.89 19.93
N ASP A 351 6.21 12.15 19.09
CA ASP A 351 5.07 12.64 18.31
C ASP A 351 3.79 12.08 18.90
N THR A 352 2.91 12.95 19.36
CA THR A 352 1.57 12.59 19.84
C THR A 352 0.53 12.98 18.81
N MET A 353 -0.30 12.04 18.39
CA MET A 353 -1.44 12.30 17.52
C MET A 353 -2.60 12.85 18.35
N LEU A 354 -3.06 14.05 18.01
CA LEU A 354 -4.22 14.73 18.60
C LEU A 354 -5.38 14.72 17.61
N ASP A 355 -6.60 15.02 18.10
CA ASP A 355 -7.75 15.20 17.20
C ASP A 355 -7.54 16.33 16.19
N GLY A 356 -6.74 17.35 16.52
CA GLY A 356 -6.43 18.48 15.64
C GLY A 356 -5.11 18.37 14.86
N GLY A 357 -4.38 17.24 14.88
CA GLY A 357 -3.10 17.12 14.18
C GLY A 357 -2.01 16.40 14.96
N ILE A 358 -0.76 16.80 14.78
CA ILE A 358 0.40 16.26 15.49
C ILE A 358 0.92 17.27 16.52
N LEU A 359 1.26 16.77 17.71
CA LEU A 359 2.03 17.47 18.72
C LEU A 359 3.43 16.87 18.79
N GLY A 360 4.41 17.57 18.22
CA GLY A 360 5.81 17.24 18.32
C GLY A 360 6.39 17.76 19.63
N GLN A 361 7.13 16.90 20.32
CA GLN A 361 7.75 17.23 21.59
C GLN A 361 9.22 16.82 21.57
N GLN A 362 10.09 17.71 22.03
CA GLN A 362 11.50 17.44 22.29
C GLN A 362 11.83 17.79 23.74
N SER A 363 12.46 16.87 24.47
CA SER A 363 12.94 17.09 25.83
C SER A 363 14.45 16.90 25.90
N LEU A 364 15.14 17.81 26.58
CA LEU A 364 16.58 17.77 26.81
C LEU A 364 16.87 17.88 28.30
N ASN A 365 17.45 16.84 28.88
CA ASN A 365 17.97 16.86 30.23
C ASN A 365 19.43 17.31 30.22
N ILE A 366 19.78 18.28 31.05
CA ILE A 366 21.16 18.72 31.25
C ILE A 366 21.49 18.68 32.73
N ALA A 367 22.48 17.86 33.11
CA ALA A 367 23.08 17.96 34.44
C ALA A 367 24.05 19.15 34.47
N LEU A 368 23.78 20.10 35.35
CA LEU A 368 24.58 21.29 35.55
C LEU A 368 25.37 21.15 36.85
N ILE A 369 26.65 21.51 36.84
CA ILE A 369 27.52 21.46 38.02
C ILE A 369 28.25 22.81 38.14
N PRO A 370 27.84 23.70 39.05
CA PRO A 370 28.52 24.96 39.27
C PRO A 370 29.89 24.70 39.91
N THR A 371 30.90 25.42 39.45
CA THR A 371 32.31 25.17 39.84
C THR A 371 32.80 26.06 40.97
N ARG A 372 32.14 27.21 41.20
CA ARG A 372 32.52 28.22 42.19
C ARG A 372 31.27 28.85 42.81
N PRO A 373 31.34 29.30 44.07
CA PRO A 373 30.28 30.09 44.68
C PRO A 373 30.16 31.48 44.03
N GLY A 374 28.99 32.09 44.13
CA GLY A 374 28.67 33.41 43.58
C GLY A 374 27.43 33.41 42.69
N THR A 375 27.25 34.47 41.90
CA THR A 375 26.09 34.62 41.01
C THR A 375 26.34 33.94 39.67
N LEU A 376 25.59 32.88 39.37
CA LEU A 376 25.55 32.23 38.06
C LEU A 376 24.38 32.79 37.25
N THR A 377 24.64 33.29 36.04
CA THR A 377 23.57 33.74 35.13
C THR A 377 23.43 32.74 33.99
N LEU A 378 22.26 32.12 33.89
CA LEU A 378 21.86 31.34 32.73
C LEU A 378 21.29 32.29 31.68
N PRO A 379 21.75 32.24 30.42
CA PRO A 379 21.26 33.13 29.38
C PRO A 379 19.80 32.84 29.03
N GLU A 380 19.14 33.84 28.47
CA GLU A 380 17.84 33.67 27.83
C GLU A 380 17.94 32.70 26.65
N ILE A 381 16.91 31.90 26.46
CA ILE A 381 16.72 31.07 25.26
C ILE A 381 15.55 31.67 24.49
N SER A 382 15.79 32.08 23.25
CA SER A 382 14.75 32.62 22.36
C SER A 382 14.73 31.84 21.06
N ILE A 383 13.57 31.29 20.70
CA ILE A 383 13.38 30.53 19.47
C ILE A 383 12.31 31.24 18.62
N PRO A 384 12.67 31.75 17.43
CA PRO A 384 11.70 32.29 16.49
C PRO A 384 10.87 31.17 15.88
N TRP A 385 9.59 31.43 15.67
CA TRP A 385 8.67 30.52 14.98
C TRP A 385 7.60 31.32 14.24
N TRP A 386 7.03 30.72 13.21
CA TRP A 386 5.94 31.34 12.47
C TRP A 386 4.62 30.83 13.02
N ASN A 387 3.84 31.74 13.60
CA ASN A 387 2.49 31.45 14.03
C ASN A 387 1.58 31.44 12.81
N VAL A 388 1.19 30.26 12.34
CA VAL A 388 0.39 30.11 11.11
C VAL A 388 -1.06 30.56 11.29
N GLU A 389 -1.59 30.57 12.51
CA GLU A 389 -2.95 31.06 12.79
C GLU A 389 -3.03 32.58 12.68
N LYS A 390 -1.97 33.29 13.07
CA LYS A 390 -1.87 34.75 13.02
C LYS A 390 -1.10 35.28 11.81
N ASP A 391 -0.52 34.38 11.02
CA ASP A 391 0.37 34.67 9.91
C ASP A 391 1.51 35.66 10.26
N GLN A 392 2.20 35.41 11.37
CA GLN A 392 3.24 36.31 11.87
C GLN A 392 4.41 35.59 12.56
N LEU A 393 5.57 36.25 12.55
CA LEU A 393 6.75 35.84 13.33
C LEU A 393 6.50 36.08 14.82
N GLU A 394 6.63 35.03 15.63
CA GLU A 394 6.60 35.08 17.09
C GLU A 394 7.87 34.46 17.67
N TYR A 395 8.11 34.70 18.96
CA TYR A 395 9.24 34.15 19.69
C TYR A 395 8.72 33.42 20.92
N VAL A 396 9.22 32.21 21.16
CA VAL A 396 9.08 31.57 22.46
C VAL A 396 10.36 31.80 23.25
N ASN A 397 10.20 32.39 24.44
CA ASN A 397 11.32 32.83 25.26
C ASN A 397 11.31 32.10 26.60
N LEU A 398 12.50 31.72 27.03
CA LEU A 398 12.77 31.30 28.38
C LEU A 398 13.78 32.30 28.96
N ASN A 399 13.30 33.12 29.89
CA ASN A 399 14.03 34.28 30.41
C ASN A 399 15.38 33.89 31.01
N SER A 400 16.33 34.83 31.00
CA SER A 400 17.58 34.66 31.73
C SER A 400 17.31 34.43 33.22
N LEU A 401 18.03 33.48 33.82
CA LEU A 401 17.86 33.11 35.23
C LEU A 401 19.15 33.39 36.00
N GLN A 402 19.06 34.26 37.01
CA GLN A 402 20.16 34.48 37.95
C GLN A 402 20.01 33.55 39.15
N LEU A 403 21.07 32.80 39.44
CA LEU A 403 21.14 31.80 40.48
C LEU A 403 22.24 32.16 41.47
N SER A 404 21.96 32.01 42.76
CA SER A 404 22.94 32.22 43.83
C SER A 404 23.56 30.87 44.21
N ILE A 405 24.84 30.69 43.90
CA ILE A 405 25.58 29.47 44.23
C ILE A 405 26.27 29.66 45.57
N GLN A 406 25.91 28.80 46.52
CA GLN A 406 26.52 28.78 47.85
C GLN A 406 27.87 28.05 47.83
N ALA A 407 28.77 28.43 48.74
CA ALA A 407 30.00 27.69 48.96
C ALA A 407 29.68 26.31 49.54
N ASP A 408 30.44 25.30 49.13
CA ASP A 408 30.39 23.99 49.77
C ASP A 408 30.97 24.12 51.19
N PRO A 409 30.21 23.81 52.27
CA PRO A 409 30.70 23.88 53.65
C PRO A 409 31.92 22.98 53.92
N ASN A 410 32.16 21.97 53.06
CA ASN A 410 33.27 21.03 53.18
C ASN A 410 34.45 21.38 52.26
N GLN A 411 34.36 22.44 51.44
CA GLN A 411 35.51 22.95 50.71
C GLN A 411 36.40 23.79 51.64
N VAL A 412 37.54 23.22 52.02
CA VAL A 412 38.62 23.96 52.68
C VAL A 412 39.16 24.98 51.67
N GLU A 413 38.90 26.27 51.91
CA GLU A 413 39.60 27.35 51.21
C GLU A 413 41.11 27.12 51.35
N THR A 414 41.77 26.75 50.26
CA THR A 414 43.22 26.85 50.19
C THR A 414 43.54 28.33 50.01
N GLN A 415 43.64 29.03 51.14
CA GLN A 415 44.10 30.41 51.19
C GLN A 415 45.44 30.50 50.44
N PRO A 416 45.63 31.44 49.49
CA PRO A 416 46.92 31.62 48.85
C PRO A 416 47.95 31.92 49.94
N ALA A 417 48.92 31.03 50.11
CA ALA A 417 50.04 31.28 51.00
C ALA A 417 50.73 32.59 50.58
N PRO A 418 51.15 33.46 51.53
CA PRO A 418 51.79 34.71 51.19
C PRO A 418 53.07 34.46 50.38
N PRO A 419 53.47 35.39 49.49
CA PRO A 419 54.65 35.22 48.67
C PRO A 419 55.88 35.22 49.59
N VAL A 420 56.48 34.04 49.77
CA VAL A 420 57.78 33.94 50.44
C VAL A 420 58.81 34.57 49.50
N ALA A 421 59.49 35.59 50.04
CA ALA A 421 60.55 36.31 49.38
C ALA A 421 61.62 35.36 48.82
N ALA A 422 62.13 35.72 47.64
CA ALA A 422 63.27 35.09 47.02
C ALA A 422 64.47 35.06 47.98
N ALA A 423 64.87 33.85 48.39
CA ALA A 423 66.18 33.59 48.96
C ALA A 423 67.03 32.89 47.88
N THR A 424 68.20 33.46 47.69
CA THR A 424 69.18 33.20 46.64
C THR A 424 69.65 31.75 46.63
N SER A 425 69.82 31.24 45.41
CA SER A 425 70.32 29.94 45.04
C SER A 425 71.63 29.54 45.74
N GLN A 426 71.64 28.36 46.35
CA GLN A 426 72.85 27.56 46.48
C GLN A 426 72.66 26.25 45.73
N ALA A 427 73.57 26.02 44.77
CA ALA A 427 73.59 24.86 43.91
C ALA A 427 73.97 23.61 44.69
N THR A 428 73.08 22.61 44.69
CA THR A 428 73.38 21.21 44.99
C THR A 428 73.20 20.38 43.72
N PRO A 429 73.97 19.28 43.57
CA PRO A 429 74.21 18.66 42.28
C PRO A 429 72.93 18.06 41.68
N VAL A 430 72.72 18.34 40.40
CA VAL A 430 71.70 17.71 39.57
C VAL A 430 72.04 16.23 39.45
N ILE A 431 71.35 15.38 40.20
CA ILE A 431 71.30 13.95 39.90
C ILE A 431 70.46 13.83 38.62
N GLN A 432 71.15 13.74 37.47
CA GLN A 432 70.52 13.32 36.24
C GLN A 432 70.19 11.83 36.37
N THR A 433 68.95 11.52 36.76
CA THR A 433 68.40 10.18 36.63
C THR A 433 68.24 9.88 35.15
N GLN A 434 69.27 9.24 34.57
CA GLN A 434 69.16 8.59 33.28
C GLN A 434 68.17 7.43 33.42
N PHE A 435 66.91 7.66 33.00
CA PHE A 435 66.00 6.54 32.77
C PHE A 435 66.54 5.74 31.59
N SER A 436 67.19 4.60 31.86
CA SER A 436 67.40 3.62 30.81
C SER A 436 66.02 3.14 30.39
N ALA A 437 65.59 3.51 29.19
CA ALA A 437 64.45 2.87 28.56
C ALA A 437 64.80 1.39 28.42
N GLY A 438 64.33 0.57 29.37
CA GLY A 438 64.56 -0.87 29.38
C GLY A 438 63.82 -1.53 28.21
N TYR A 439 63.22 -2.70 28.43
CA TYR A 439 62.58 -3.46 27.34
C TYR A 439 61.27 -2.84 26.80
N TRP A 440 60.83 -1.70 27.33
CA TRP A 440 59.53 -1.07 27.04
C TRP A 440 59.37 -0.49 25.61
N PRO A 441 60.41 0.09 24.97
CA PRO A 441 60.33 0.50 23.56
C PRO A 441 60.20 -0.71 22.62
N HIS A 442 60.78 -1.86 22.98
CA HIS A 442 60.72 -3.07 22.15
C HIS A 442 59.33 -3.73 22.22
N ILE A 443 58.68 -3.69 23.38
CA ILE A 443 57.32 -4.23 23.56
C ILE A 443 56.29 -3.37 22.81
N THR A 444 56.41 -2.05 22.88
CA THR A 444 55.51 -1.14 22.14
C THR A 444 55.73 -1.22 20.62
N ALA A 445 56.97 -1.42 20.16
CA ALA A 445 57.27 -1.70 18.76
C ALA A 445 56.68 -3.05 18.29
N ALA A 446 56.74 -4.10 19.11
CA ALA A 446 56.15 -5.39 18.76
C ALA A 446 54.61 -5.33 18.66
N ILE A 447 53.95 -4.66 19.61
CA ILE A 447 52.49 -4.51 19.62
C ILE A 447 52.03 -3.69 18.40
N SER A 448 52.70 -2.58 18.09
CA SER A 448 52.35 -1.76 16.92
C SER A 448 52.55 -2.52 15.60
N ALA A 449 53.60 -3.34 15.48
CA ALA A 449 53.81 -4.20 14.32
C ALA A 449 52.68 -5.24 14.15
N VAL A 450 52.23 -5.87 15.25
CA VAL A 450 51.12 -6.83 15.22
C VAL A 450 49.80 -6.13 14.85
N SER A 451 49.53 -4.95 15.40
CA SER A 451 48.34 -4.17 15.06
C SER A 451 48.31 -3.77 13.58
N LEU A 452 49.45 -3.32 13.03
CA LEU A 452 49.54 -2.98 11.60
C LEU A 452 49.38 -4.21 10.70
N PHE A 453 49.91 -5.36 11.11
CA PHE A 453 49.74 -6.62 10.38
C PHE A 453 48.27 -7.08 10.34
N LEU A 454 47.55 -6.98 11.47
CA LEU A 454 46.12 -7.30 11.54
C LEU A 454 45.27 -6.36 10.67
N ILE A 455 45.57 -5.06 10.68
CA ILE A 455 44.89 -4.08 9.83
C ILE A 455 45.13 -4.40 8.35
N ALA A 456 46.36 -4.74 7.96
CA ALA A 456 46.70 -5.12 6.59
C ALA A 456 45.98 -6.41 6.14
N LEU A 457 45.82 -7.38 7.05
CA LEU A 457 45.07 -8.62 6.80
C LEU A 457 43.58 -8.35 6.58
N LEU A 458 42.97 -7.52 7.41
CA LEU A 458 41.56 -7.11 7.28
C LEU A 458 41.32 -6.33 5.98
N TRP A 459 42.24 -5.43 5.62
CA TRP A 459 42.19 -4.71 4.35
C TRP A 459 42.30 -5.65 3.14
N ARG A 460 43.19 -6.65 3.19
CA ARG A 460 43.30 -7.66 2.13
C ARG A 460 42.04 -8.51 2.00
N GLN A 461 41.42 -8.93 3.11
CA GLN A 461 40.16 -9.67 3.07
C GLN A 461 39.04 -8.83 2.45
N GLN A 462 38.91 -7.56 2.83
CA GLN A 462 37.89 -6.68 2.25
C GLN A 462 38.12 -6.44 0.75
N GLN A 463 39.37 -6.33 0.29
CA GLN A 463 39.65 -6.22 -1.14
C GLN A 463 39.36 -7.52 -1.91
N GLN A 464 39.54 -8.70 -1.30
CA GLN A 464 39.16 -9.97 -1.91
C GLN A 464 37.63 -10.10 -2.03
N ILE A 465 36.86 -9.67 -1.02
CA ILE A 465 35.39 -9.65 -1.07
C ILE A 465 34.88 -8.70 -2.16
N LYS A 466 35.48 -7.52 -2.30
CA LYS A 466 35.13 -6.56 -3.37
C LYS A 466 35.45 -7.09 -4.77
N ARG A 467 36.56 -7.81 -4.94
CA ARG A 467 36.90 -8.49 -6.21
C ARG A 467 35.94 -9.64 -6.54
N LEU A 468 35.47 -10.37 -5.54
CA LEU A 468 34.45 -11.42 -5.70
C LEU A 468 33.08 -10.82 -6.08
N GLY A 469 32.72 -9.69 -5.50
CA GLY A 469 31.49 -8.96 -5.84
C GLY A 469 31.49 -8.46 -7.28
N HIS A 470 32.59 -7.91 -7.77
CA HIS A 470 32.66 -7.39 -9.14
C HIS A 470 32.58 -8.51 -10.21
N LEU A 471 33.04 -9.72 -9.90
CA LEU A 471 32.90 -10.89 -10.78
C LEU A 471 31.48 -11.50 -10.77
N LEU A 472 30.66 -11.17 -9.78
CA LEU A 472 29.25 -11.56 -9.68
C LEU A 472 28.28 -10.51 -10.25
N THR A 473 28.79 -9.34 -10.68
CA THR A 473 27.95 -8.21 -11.14
C THR A 473 28.04 -7.94 -12.66
N GLU A 474 28.75 -8.78 -13.42
CA GLU A 474 28.63 -8.81 -14.88
C GLU A 474 27.87 -10.07 -15.32
N GLN A 475 26.54 -10.04 -15.21
CA GLN A 475 25.56 -10.68 -16.10
C GLN A 475 24.20 -10.83 -15.40
N LYS A 476 23.20 -10.01 -15.82
CA LYS A 476 21.87 -10.45 -16.33
C LYS A 476 20.77 -9.40 -16.12
N SER A 477 19.93 -9.27 -17.15
CA SER A 477 18.72 -8.45 -17.23
C SER A 477 17.60 -8.87 -16.24
N PRO A 478 16.65 -7.96 -15.89
CA PRO A 478 15.93 -7.99 -14.62
C PRO A 478 14.74 -8.96 -14.51
N LEU A 479 14.26 -9.56 -15.59
CA LEU A 479 12.96 -10.28 -15.57
C LEU A 479 13.07 -11.78 -15.21
N SER A 480 14.24 -12.41 -15.36
CA SER A 480 14.46 -13.80 -14.95
C SER A 480 14.88 -13.93 -13.47
N ALA A 481 15.35 -12.84 -12.86
CA ALA A 481 15.88 -12.84 -11.49
C ALA A 481 14.79 -12.87 -10.41
N LYS A 482 13.61 -12.31 -10.68
CA LYS A 482 12.51 -12.23 -9.68
C LYS A 482 11.95 -13.61 -9.32
N ASN A 483 11.81 -14.50 -10.31
CA ASN A 483 11.34 -15.87 -10.07
C ASN A 483 12.43 -16.79 -9.49
N GLN A 484 13.70 -16.58 -9.84
CA GLN A 484 14.81 -17.35 -9.25
C GLN A 484 15.11 -16.93 -7.80
N GLY A 485 14.96 -15.64 -7.47
CA GLY A 485 15.12 -15.13 -6.10
C GLY A 485 14.09 -15.71 -5.13
N LEU A 486 12.82 -15.74 -5.53
CA LEU A 486 11.74 -16.31 -4.71
C LEU A 486 11.93 -17.82 -4.47
N GLN A 487 12.37 -18.56 -5.49
CA GLN A 487 12.66 -20.00 -5.35
C GLN A 487 13.89 -20.26 -4.47
N GLN A 488 14.92 -19.43 -4.58
CA GLN A 488 16.13 -19.55 -3.77
C GLN A 488 15.85 -19.23 -2.29
N GLU A 489 15.01 -18.24 -2.00
CA GLU A 489 14.57 -17.90 -0.64
C GLU A 489 13.74 -19.02 0.00
N GLN A 490 12.80 -19.63 -0.74
CA GLN A 490 12.02 -20.77 -0.26
C GLN A 490 12.88 -21.98 0.10
N ASP A 491 13.90 -22.29 -0.71
CA ASP A 491 14.82 -23.39 -0.44
C ASP A 491 15.75 -23.12 0.75
N ILE A 492 16.16 -21.87 0.95
CA ILE A 492 16.96 -21.45 2.12
C ILE A 492 16.13 -21.62 3.40
N PHE A 493 14.90 -21.11 3.41
CA PHE A 493 13.99 -21.27 4.54
C PHE A 493 13.72 -22.73 4.85
N ARG A 494 13.37 -23.53 3.83
CA ARG A 494 13.08 -24.96 4.00
C ARG A 494 14.24 -25.70 4.65
N LYS A 495 15.48 -25.44 4.20
CA LYS A 495 16.69 -26.06 4.76
C LYS A 495 16.93 -25.61 6.20
N ALA A 496 16.93 -24.30 6.45
CA ALA A 496 17.16 -23.73 7.78
C ALA A 496 16.13 -24.24 8.81
N MET A 497 14.85 -24.20 8.43
CA MET A 497 13.74 -24.65 9.27
C MET A 497 13.79 -26.16 9.52
N THR A 498 14.12 -26.96 8.50
CA THR A 498 14.32 -28.41 8.68
C THR A 498 15.47 -28.72 9.63
N THR A 499 16.58 -27.97 9.57
CA THR A 499 17.72 -28.16 10.47
C THR A 499 17.38 -27.81 11.92
N ALA A 500 16.69 -26.69 12.16
CA ALA A 500 16.26 -26.32 13.52
C ALA A 500 15.31 -27.37 14.11
N CYS A 501 14.38 -27.88 13.29
CA CYS A 501 13.47 -28.94 13.69
C CYS A 501 14.19 -30.27 14.00
N GLN A 502 15.24 -30.63 13.26
CA GLN A 502 16.05 -31.84 13.54
C GLN A 502 16.85 -31.74 14.83
N GLN A 503 17.23 -30.51 15.21
CA GLN A 503 17.96 -30.21 16.44
C GLN A 503 17.03 -30.06 17.65
N ASN A 504 15.69 -30.13 17.45
CA ASN A 504 14.68 -29.79 18.46
C ASN A 504 14.92 -28.41 19.11
N ASP A 505 15.46 -27.47 18.32
CA ASP A 505 15.78 -26.12 18.77
C ASP A 505 14.57 -25.20 18.53
N ALA A 506 13.72 -25.07 19.55
CA ALA A 506 12.46 -24.34 19.47
C ALA A 506 12.68 -22.83 19.23
N GLU A 507 13.66 -22.23 19.90
CA GLU A 507 13.95 -20.80 19.76
C GLU A 507 14.45 -20.46 18.36
N LYS A 508 15.37 -21.29 17.82
CA LYS A 508 15.89 -21.13 16.47
C LYS A 508 14.82 -21.37 15.41
N ALA A 509 13.95 -22.37 15.60
CA ALA A 509 12.82 -22.61 14.70
C ALA A 509 11.84 -21.42 14.68
N TRP A 510 11.57 -20.81 15.83
CA TRP A 510 10.71 -19.62 15.91
C TRP A 510 11.35 -18.39 15.26
N GLN A 511 12.65 -18.16 15.46
CA GLN A 511 13.38 -17.07 14.81
C GLN A 511 13.36 -17.18 13.28
N ILE A 512 13.59 -18.37 12.73
CA ILE A 512 13.55 -18.63 11.29
C ILE A 512 12.15 -18.37 10.72
N TRP A 513 11.10 -18.76 11.45
CA TRP A 513 9.72 -18.47 11.07
C TRP A 513 9.41 -16.97 11.08
N GLN A 514 9.85 -16.23 12.09
CA GLN A 514 9.65 -14.78 12.17
C GLN A 514 10.36 -14.04 11.03
N GLN A 515 11.59 -14.44 10.70
CA GLN A 515 12.34 -13.89 9.56
C GLN A 515 11.63 -14.17 8.22
N TRP A 516 11.06 -15.35 8.06
CA TRP A 516 10.31 -15.71 6.85
C TRP A 516 9.03 -14.87 6.67
N LYS A 517 8.33 -14.56 7.76
CA LYS A 517 7.10 -13.76 7.74
C LYS A 517 7.33 -12.29 7.31
N GLN A 518 8.57 -11.80 7.41
CA GLN A 518 8.93 -10.42 7.04
C GLN A 518 9.17 -10.23 5.53
N LEU A 519 9.13 -11.30 4.73
CA LEU A 519 9.26 -11.23 3.27
C LEU A 519 7.88 -10.94 2.63
N GLU A 520 7.84 -10.11 1.58
CA GLU A 520 6.60 -9.54 0.98
C GLU A 520 5.62 -10.56 0.38
N THR A 521 6.02 -11.83 0.16
CA THR A 521 5.10 -12.89 -0.31
C THR A 521 5.52 -14.30 0.15
N PRO A 522 5.18 -14.76 1.37
CA PRO A 522 5.36 -16.15 1.74
C PRO A 522 4.14 -16.95 1.25
N GLN A 523 4.07 -17.28 -0.04
CA GLN A 523 3.02 -18.18 -0.53
C GLN A 523 3.37 -19.62 -0.15
N LEU A 524 2.70 -20.15 0.88
CA LEU A 524 2.63 -21.59 1.13
C LEU A 524 1.76 -22.23 0.04
N PRO A 525 2.06 -23.46 -0.42
CA PRO A 525 1.23 -24.14 -1.41
C PRO A 525 -0.21 -24.32 -0.88
N PRO A 526 -1.24 -24.08 -1.70
CA PRO A 526 -2.63 -24.24 -1.29
C PRO A 526 -2.87 -25.67 -0.78
N GLY A 527 -3.31 -25.79 0.48
CA GLY A 527 -3.54 -27.07 1.19
C GLY A 527 -2.55 -27.39 2.31
N LEU A 528 -1.42 -26.68 2.43
CA LEU A 528 -0.43 -26.86 3.52
C LEU A 528 -0.71 -25.99 4.76
N ASP A 529 -1.57 -24.97 4.63
CA ASP A 529 -1.70 -23.87 5.59
C ASP A 529 -2.20 -24.31 6.97
N ILE A 530 -3.18 -25.21 7.03
CA ILE A 530 -3.82 -25.58 8.31
C ILE A 530 -2.85 -26.39 9.18
N ALA A 531 -2.22 -27.43 8.62
CA ALA A 531 -1.28 -28.28 9.35
C ALA A 531 -0.02 -27.51 9.75
N PHE A 532 0.47 -26.63 8.87
CA PHE A 532 1.62 -25.79 9.15
C PHE A 532 1.32 -24.76 10.26
N THR A 533 0.17 -24.09 10.19
CA THR A 533 -0.26 -23.13 11.22
C THR A 533 -0.43 -23.80 12.59
N GLN A 534 -1.00 -25.01 12.62
CA GLN A 534 -1.13 -25.77 13.86
C GLN A 534 0.24 -26.10 14.48
N ALA A 535 1.21 -26.55 13.68
CA ALA A 535 2.55 -26.87 14.16
C ALA A 535 3.33 -25.62 14.66
N ILE A 536 3.09 -24.45 14.06
CA ILE A 536 3.64 -23.17 14.52
C ILE A 536 2.97 -22.72 15.84
N ASN A 537 1.66 -22.92 15.99
CA ASN A 537 0.95 -22.61 17.24
C ASN A 537 1.43 -23.51 18.40
N GLU A 538 1.69 -24.79 18.13
CA GLU A 538 2.28 -25.71 19.11
C GLU A 538 3.69 -25.28 19.52
N LEU A 539 4.52 -24.86 18.57
CA LEU A 539 5.84 -24.27 18.84
C LEU A 539 5.73 -23.02 19.72
N GLN A 540 4.79 -22.11 19.42
CA GLN A 540 4.56 -20.90 20.20
C GLN A 540 4.05 -21.23 21.62
N ALA A 541 3.18 -22.23 21.76
CA ALA A 541 2.68 -22.67 23.07
C ALA A 541 3.80 -23.26 23.95
N VAL A 542 4.79 -23.94 23.37
CA VAL A 542 5.94 -24.47 24.11
C VAL A 542 6.94 -23.38 24.50
N LEU A 543 7.04 -22.30 23.72
CA LEU A 543 7.93 -21.16 24.00
C LEU A 543 7.32 -20.12 24.95
N TYR A 544 6.01 -19.86 24.85
CA TYR A 544 5.36 -18.72 25.49
C TYR A 544 4.06 -19.07 26.23
N GLY A 545 3.68 -20.34 26.30
CA GLY A 545 2.51 -20.80 27.04
C GLY A 545 2.69 -20.81 28.56
N PRO A 546 1.60 -21.00 29.33
CA PRO A 546 1.64 -21.01 30.79
C PRO A 546 2.48 -22.17 31.39
N GLN A 547 2.81 -23.18 30.60
CA GLN A 547 3.76 -24.25 30.94
C GLN A 547 4.95 -24.30 29.97
N ALA A 548 5.45 -23.12 29.54
CA ALA A 548 6.54 -23.02 28.59
C ALA A 548 7.78 -23.79 29.03
N ASN A 549 8.27 -24.65 28.15
CA ASN A 549 9.53 -25.37 28.32
C ASN A 549 10.12 -25.65 26.93
N ALA A 550 10.98 -24.77 26.44
CA ALA A 550 11.60 -24.88 25.12
C ALA A 550 12.25 -26.25 24.86
N LYS A 551 12.72 -26.95 25.91
CA LYS A 551 13.37 -28.27 25.80
C LYS A 551 12.40 -29.45 25.62
N SER A 552 11.09 -29.26 25.82
CA SER A 552 10.09 -30.30 25.61
C SER A 552 9.58 -30.37 24.17
N TRP A 553 9.95 -29.40 23.33
CA TRP A 553 9.55 -29.34 21.93
C TRP A 553 10.19 -30.45 21.09
N GLN A 554 9.43 -31.05 20.19
CA GLN A 554 9.90 -32.03 19.22
C GLN A 554 9.59 -31.55 17.80
N GLY A 555 10.62 -31.20 17.04
CA GLY A 555 10.47 -30.59 15.71
C GLY A 555 10.06 -31.55 14.59
N LYS A 556 9.85 -32.83 14.88
CA LYS A 556 9.67 -33.88 13.85
C LYS A 556 8.45 -33.65 12.95
N GLU A 557 7.31 -33.24 13.52
CA GLU A 557 6.09 -32.98 12.75
C GLU A 557 6.23 -31.72 11.89
N LEU A 558 6.79 -30.64 12.44
CA LEU A 558 7.07 -29.42 11.67
C LEU A 558 8.08 -29.67 10.54
N ALA A 559 9.12 -30.47 10.77
CA ALA A 559 10.06 -30.89 9.72
C ALA A 559 9.38 -31.70 8.59
N LYS A 560 8.39 -32.54 8.93
CA LYS A 560 7.65 -33.33 7.94
C LYS A 560 6.79 -32.44 7.05
N ILE A 561 6.16 -31.42 7.62
CA ILE A 561 5.34 -30.45 6.89
C ILE A 561 6.22 -29.55 6.02
N VAL A 562 7.30 -28.98 6.56
CA VAL A 562 8.24 -28.10 5.82
C VAL A 562 8.87 -28.81 4.62
N LYS A 563 9.14 -30.12 4.72
CA LYS A 563 9.66 -30.92 3.60
C LYS A 563 8.71 -31.05 2.41
N GLN A 564 7.41 -30.81 2.59
CA GLN A 564 6.41 -30.87 1.52
C GLN A 564 6.36 -29.60 0.66
N ILE A 565 7.02 -28.52 1.10
CA ILE A 565 7.26 -27.33 0.29
C ILE A 565 8.23 -27.73 -0.84
N LYS A 566 7.71 -27.90 -2.07
CA LYS A 566 8.50 -28.27 -3.25
C LYS A 566 8.91 -27.02 -4.05
N PRO A 567 10.15 -26.93 -4.55
CA PRO A 567 10.49 -25.95 -5.57
C PRO A 567 9.76 -26.31 -6.87
N GLU A 568 9.13 -25.33 -7.51
CA GLU A 568 8.49 -25.51 -8.82
C GLU A 568 9.57 -25.83 -9.87
N LYS A 569 9.43 -26.96 -10.58
CA LYS A 569 10.39 -27.38 -11.60
C LYS A 569 10.32 -26.42 -12.80
N GLU A 570 11.47 -25.92 -13.24
CA GLU A 570 11.61 -25.15 -14.49
C GLU A 570 10.94 -25.87 -15.67
N THR A 571 9.80 -25.35 -16.13
CA THR A 571 9.28 -25.65 -17.46
C THR A 571 10.11 -24.86 -18.47
N LYS A 572 10.88 -25.59 -19.26
CA LYS A 572 11.66 -25.04 -20.38
C LYS A 572 10.73 -24.24 -21.30
N PRO A 573 10.95 -22.95 -21.58
CA PRO A 573 10.10 -22.21 -22.50
C PRO A 573 10.26 -22.81 -23.91
N LEU A 574 9.13 -23.15 -24.56
CA LEU A 574 9.12 -23.41 -26.00
C LEU A 574 9.61 -22.14 -26.69
N GLY A 575 10.73 -22.25 -27.42
CA GLY A 575 11.29 -21.15 -28.18
C GLY A 575 10.31 -20.63 -29.23
N LEU A 576 10.07 -19.32 -29.22
CA LEU A 576 9.38 -18.61 -30.29
C LEU A 576 10.25 -18.58 -31.56
N ALA A 577 9.63 -18.77 -32.72
CA ALA A 577 10.28 -18.68 -34.02
C ALA A 577 10.72 -17.23 -34.35
N PRO A 578 11.84 -17.02 -35.07
CA PRO A 578 12.32 -15.69 -35.39
C PRO A 578 11.41 -14.99 -36.41
N LEU A 579 10.88 -13.83 -36.03
CA LEU A 579 10.27 -12.85 -36.93
C LEU A 579 11.40 -12.09 -37.62
N TYR A 580 11.88 -12.59 -38.76
CA TYR A 580 12.35 -11.88 -39.96
C TYR A 580 12.99 -12.92 -40.92
N PRO A 581 12.55 -13.03 -42.19
CA PRO A 581 13.25 -13.84 -43.18
C PRO A 581 14.52 -13.12 -43.67
N GLN A 582 15.57 -13.89 -43.96
CA GLN A 582 16.70 -13.45 -44.80
C GLN A 582 16.32 -13.52 -46.28
#